data_AF-A0A7W7T2I1-F1
#
_entry.id   AF-A0A7W7T2I1-F1
#
_cell.length_a   1.000
_cell.length_b   1.000
_cell.length_c   1.000
_cell.angle_alpha   90.00
_cell.angle_beta   90.00
_cell.angle_gamma   90.00
#
_symmetry.space_group_name_H-M   'P 1'
#
loop_
_entity.id
_entity.type
_entity.pdbx_description
1 polymer ?
#
loop_
_entity_poly.entity_id
_entity_poly.type
_entity_poly.pdbx_seq_one_letter_code
_entity_poly.pdbx_strand_id
1 'polypeptide(L)'
;MLHAPAYWDFLTASASAASARPRRLDGWRLAYLVEGGPVDVFGVRELPDGRRSRRRFVARCPVFSAVPPPALTGEWQLYAVPLPGGRLRELHEPGFPWWAALAPALDRALQAMSGRTRPAHPPRDSVPLWPGPLAAGRSALCVRRPLWLWARGGFRVNGGDVVTARRDAVLLTAGDWIGAEDDCVLALRTTEEVLRAGGLTDVVGGHLTRLAWAAMAEARADDERLLAALAERRRAHRSALAATAHRALGELGLGARTGPVDRTGGGPRGPVVRSGEPRDLAGRAGGEPQDLMGRAGGEPHDVLRAVTGWGR
;
A
#
# COMPACT_ATOMS: atom_id res chain seq x y z
N MET A 1 -35.08 1.93 -4.03
CA MET A 1 -34.58 0.73 -4.74
C MET A 1 -35.26 0.71 -6.11
N LEU A 2 -34.65 1.31 -7.14
CA LEU A 2 -35.22 1.40 -8.49
C LEU A 2 -34.12 1.07 -9.51
N HIS A 3 -34.43 0.14 -10.43
CA HIS A 3 -33.78 -0.13 -11.74
C HIS A 3 -32.27 -0.42 -11.84
N ALA A 4 -31.64 -1.09 -10.86
CA ALA A 4 -30.24 -1.51 -11.01
C ALA A 4 -29.93 -2.48 -12.20
N PRO A 5 -30.83 -3.39 -12.63
CA PRO A 5 -30.50 -4.33 -13.71
C PRO A 5 -30.39 -3.66 -15.09
N ALA A 6 -31.36 -2.82 -15.46
CA ALA A 6 -31.44 -2.24 -16.80
C ALA A 6 -30.26 -1.32 -17.13
N TYR A 7 -29.77 -0.56 -16.14
CA TYR A 7 -28.61 0.31 -16.32
C TYR A 7 -27.30 -0.47 -16.40
N TRP A 8 -27.18 -1.59 -15.67
CA TRP A 8 -25.99 -2.43 -15.73
C TRP A 8 -25.88 -3.14 -17.07
N ASP A 9 -26.99 -3.69 -17.57
CA ASP A 9 -27.05 -4.34 -18.88
C ASP A 9 -26.60 -3.38 -19.99
N PHE A 10 -27.05 -2.14 -19.93
CA PHE A 10 -26.61 -1.07 -20.85
C PHE A 10 -25.10 -0.84 -20.83
N LEU A 11 -24.49 -0.73 -19.63
CA LEU A 11 -23.05 -0.55 -19.50
C LEU A 11 -22.29 -1.77 -20.03
N THR A 12 -22.75 -2.98 -19.71
CA THR A 12 -22.08 -4.21 -20.16
C THR A 12 -22.18 -4.43 -21.67
N ALA A 13 -23.28 -4.01 -22.30
CA ALA A 13 -23.46 -4.03 -23.75
C ALA A 13 -22.49 -3.08 -24.48
N SER A 14 -22.06 -2.02 -23.81
CA SER A 14 -21.11 -1.02 -24.35
C SER A 14 -19.67 -1.27 -23.90
N ALA A 15 -19.37 -2.45 -23.34
CA ALA A 15 -18.07 -2.78 -22.78
C ALA A 15 -17.43 -3.98 -23.49
N SER A 16 -16.11 -4.09 -23.35
CA SER A 16 -15.36 -5.21 -23.88
C SER A 16 -15.83 -6.56 -23.33
N ALA A 17 -15.37 -7.65 -23.95
CA ALA A 17 -15.47 -8.97 -23.35
C ALA A 17 -14.84 -9.00 -21.95
N ALA A 18 -15.48 -9.74 -21.05
CA ALA A 18 -15.04 -9.89 -19.67
C ALA A 18 -13.72 -10.65 -19.59
N SER A 19 -12.84 -10.21 -18.70
CA SER A 19 -11.54 -10.82 -18.49
C SER A 19 -11.22 -10.98 -17.02
N ALA A 20 -10.71 -12.16 -16.64
CA ALA A 20 -10.14 -12.40 -15.32
C ALA A 20 -8.67 -11.91 -15.21
N ARG A 21 -8.12 -11.30 -16.26
CA ARG A 21 -6.75 -10.78 -16.25
C ARG A 21 -6.69 -9.43 -15.51
N PRO A 22 -5.64 -9.18 -14.72
CA PRO A 22 -5.34 -7.87 -14.17
C PRO A 22 -5.24 -6.82 -15.25
N ARG A 23 -5.73 -5.63 -14.94
CA ARG A 23 -5.69 -4.46 -15.83
C ARG A 23 -4.97 -3.32 -15.14
N ARG A 24 -4.08 -2.67 -15.88
CA ARG A 24 -3.56 -1.36 -15.47
C ARG A 24 -4.68 -0.34 -15.68
N LEU A 25 -4.90 0.53 -14.71
CA LEU A 25 -5.91 1.57 -14.79
C LEU A 25 -5.31 2.77 -15.53
N ASP A 26 -5.49 2.78 -16.86
CA ASP A 26 -4.90 3.78 -17.75
C ASP A 26 -5.85 4.95 -18.00
N GLY A 27 -5.35 6.18 -17.93
CA GLY A 27 -6.13 7.42 -18.05
C GLY A 27 -6.86 7.64 -19.38
N TRP A 28 -6.62 6.81 -20.40
CA TRP A 28 -7.30 6.89 -21.71
C TRP A 28 -8.61 6.09 -21.76
N ARG A 29 -8.91 5.29 -20.73
CA ARG A 29 -10.13 4.47 -20.67
C ARG A 29 -11.23 5.20 -19.90
N LEU A 30 -12.49 4.91 -20.20
CA LEU A 30 -13.60 5.54 -19.47
C LEU A 30 -13.71 4.96 -18.04
N ALA A 31 -13.80 3.64 -17.93
CA ALA A 31 -13.78 2.89 -16.67
C ALA A 31 -13.59 1.40 -16.92
N TYR A 32 -13.28 0.65 -15.86
CA TYR A 32 -13.42 -0.81 -15.84
C TYR A 32 -14.63 -1.23 -15.00
N LEU A 33 -15.55 -1.98 -15.61
CA LEU A 33 -16.70 -2.57 -14.93
C LEU A 33 -16.30 -3.85 -14.20
N VAL A 34 -16.75 -3.98 -12.95
CA VAL A 34 -16.51 -5.15 -12.09
C VAL A 34 -17.74 -6.06 -12.11
N GLU A 35 -17.57 -7.31 -12.58
CA GLU A 35 -18.65 -8.30 -12.65
C GLU A 35 -18.22 -9.67 -12.09
N GLY A 36 -19.21 -10.52 -11.79
CA GLY A 36 -19.02 -11.90 -11.31
C GLY A 36 -18.52 -12.03 -9.86
N GLY A 37 -17.55 -11.20 -9.48
CA GLY A 37 -16.93 -11.19 -8.16
C GLY A 37 -16.12 -9.90 -7.91
N PRO A 38 -15.66 -9.67 -6.67
CA PRO A 38 -14.92 -8.47 -6.31
C PRO A 38 -13.55 -8.36 -7.02
N VAL A 39 -13.04 -7.13 -7.07
CA VAL A 39 -11.74 -6.79 -7.66
C VAL A 39 -10.93 -6.01 -6.64
N ASP A 40 -9.68 -6.39 -6.43
CA ASP A 40 -8.75 -5.64 -5.60
C ASP A 40 -7.96 -4.65 -6.46
N VAL A 41 -7.86 -3.41 -5.99
CA VAL A 41 -7.04 -2.36 -6.59
C VAL A 41 -5.73 -2.27 -5.83
N PHE A 42 -4.62 -2.29 -6.56
CA PHE A 42 -3.28 -2.19 -6.01
C PHE A 42 -2.50 -1.01 -6.61
N GLY A 43 -1.77 -0.30 -5.76
CA GLY A 43 -0.69 0.58 -6.17
C GLY A 43 0.58 -0.22 -6.42
N VAL A 44 1.21 -0.01 -7.57
CA VAL A 44 2.46 -0.65 -7.96
C VAL A 44 3.40 0.42 -8.48
N ARG A 45 4.62 0.48 -7.93
CA ARG A 45 5.67 1.35 -8.44
C ARG A 45 6.46 0.63 -9.52
N GLU A 46 6.58 1.22 -10.68
CA GLU A 46 7.54 0.85 -11.71
C GLU A 46 8.87 1.54 -11.38
N LEU A 47 9.92 0.73 -11.24
CA LEU A 47 11.26 1.19 -10.93
C LEU A 47 11.95 1.65 -12.23
N PRO A 48 12.99 2.50 -12.15
CA PRO A 48 13.73 2.99 -13.33
C PRO A 48 14.31 1.88 -14.23
N ASP A 49 14.50 0.68 -13.69
CA ASP A 49 14.97 -0.51 -14.41
C ASP A 49 13.85 -1.38 -15.02
N GLY A 50 12.60 -0.88 -15.00
CA GLY A 50 11.41 -1.58 -15.50
C GLY A 50 10.87 -2.67 -14.57
N ARG A 51 11.51 -2.91 -13.41
CA ARG A 51 10.97 -3.86 -12.42
C ARG A 51 9.80 -3.24 -11.66
N ARG A 52 8.89 -4.08 -11.17
CA ARG A 52 7.75 -3.65 -10.35
C ARG A 52 8.03 -3.85 -8.87
N SER A 53 7.63 -2.89 -8.06
CA SER A 53 7.65 -3.00 -6.60
C SER A 53 6.64 -4.03 -6.10
N ARG A 54 6.67 -4.30 -4.79
CA ARG A 54 5.59 -4.98 -4.10
C ARG A 54 4.27 -4.25 -4.33
N ARG A 55 3.19 -5.02 -4.54
CA ARG A 55 1.83 -4.51 -4.69
C ARG A 55 1.31 -3.99 -3.35
N ARG A 56 0.69 -2.81 -3.34
CA ARG A 56 0.08 -2.20 -2.16
C ARG A 56 -1.41 -2.17 -2.32
N PHE A 57 -2.11 -2.83 -1.41
CA PHE A 57 -3.57 -2.89 -1.47
C PHE A 57 -4.16 -1.50 -1.22
N VAL A 58 -4.95 -1.02 -2.17
CA VAL A 58 -5.62 0.30 -2.14
C VAL A 58 -7.10 0.13 -1.80
N ALA A 59 -7.82 -0.80 -2.42
CA ALA A 59 -9.24 -0.98 -2.15
C ALA A 59 -9.75 -2.31 -2.68
N ARG A 60 -10.88 -2.77 -2.14
CA ARG A 60 -11.65 -3.88 -2.71
C ARG A 60 -12.94 -3.34 -3.28
N CYS A 61 -13.03 -3.29 -4.60
CA CYS A 61 -14.23 -2.85 -5.31
C CYS A 61 -15.24 -4.00 -5.39
N PRO A 62 -16.50 -3.81 -4.94
CA PRO A 62 -17.53 -4.84 -5.03
C PRO A 62 -18.02 -5.05 -6.46
N VAL A 63 -18.78 -6.13 -6.69
CA VAL A 63 -19.49 -6.36 -7.95
C VAL A 63 -20.42 -5.18 -8.27
N PHE A 64 -20.64 -4.94 -9.56
CA PHE A 64 -21.41 -3.80 -10.09
C PHE A 64 -20.74 -2.44 -9.87
N SER A 65 -19.43 -2.43 -9.60
CA SER A 65 -18.65 -1.20 -9.52
C SER A 65 -18.09 -0.81 -10.89
N ALA A 66 -17.86 0.48 -11.08
CA ALA A 66 -17.05 1.00 -12.16
C ALA A 66 -15.81 1.65 -11.54
N VAL A 67 -14.63 1.17 -11.91
CA VAL A 67 -13.36 1.72 -11.45
C VAL A 67 -12.86 2.65 -12.55
N PRO A 68 -12.96 3.98 -12.40
CA PRO A 68 -12.41 4.89 -13.39
C PRO A 68 -10.89 4.94 -13.24
N PRO A 69 -10.15 5.22 -14.31
CA PRO A 69 -8.72 5.41 -14.17
C PRO A 69 -8.43 6.72 -13.42
N PRO A 70 -7.36 6.76 -12.63
CA PRO A 70 -6.85 8.02 -12.11
C PRO A 70 -6.27 8.86 -13.25
N ALA A 71 -6.19 10.18 -13.07
CA ALA A 71 -5.38 11.05 -13.93
C ALA A 71 -3.86 10.95 -13.63
N LEU A 72 -3.42 9.81 -13.09
CA LEU A 72 -2.04 9.57 -12.66
C LEU A 72 -1.15 9.25 -13.85
N THR A 73 0.01 9.89 -13.88
CA THR A 73 1.12 9.57 -14.78
C THR A 73 2.40 9.43 -13.94
N GLY A 74 3.35 8.60 -14.40
CA GLY A 74 4.65 8.44 -13.74
C GLY A 74 4.89 7.07 -13.11
N GLU A 75 5.78 7.02 -12.11
CA GLU A 75 6.32 5.79 -11.52
C GLU A 75 5.26 4.92 -10.82
N TRP A 76 4.22 5.54 -10.26
CA TRP A 76 3.17 4.81 -9.57
C TRP A 76 1.96 4.58 -10.47
N GLN A 77 1.52 3.33 -10.52
CA GLN A 77 0.44 2.87 -11.36
C GLN A 77 -0.59 2.12 -10.50
N LEU A 78 -1.87 2.26 -10.85
CA LEU A 78 -2.92 1.45 -10.26
C LEU A 78 -3.23 0.23 -11.13
N TYR A 79 -3.42 -0.92 -10.48
CA TYR A 79 -3.82 -2.17 -11.12
C TYR A 79 -5.10 -2.70 -10.48
N ALA A 80 -6.09 -2.99 -11.30
CA ALA A 80 -7.27 -3.76 -10.91
C ALA A 80 -6.98 -5.26 -11.11
N VAL A 81 -7.09 -6.05 -10.05
CA VAL A 81 -6.81 -7.48 -10.00
C VAL A 81 -8.09 -8.21 -9.62
N PRO A 82 -8.72 -8.94 -10.57
CA PRO A 82 -9.89 -9.76 -10.26
C PRO A 82 -9.56 -10.85 -9.25
N LEU A 83 -10.42 -11.02 -8.24
CA LEU A 83 -10.37 -12.16 -7.32
C LEU A 83 -11.05 -13.38 -7.97
N PRO A 84 -10.95 -14.60 -7.38
CA PRO A 84 -11.65 -15.77 -7.92
C PRO A 84 -13.14 -15.47 -8.17
N GLY A 85 -13.59 -15.72 -9.41
CA GLY A 85 -14.95 -15.40 -9.87
C GLY A 85 -15.15 -13.95 -10.38
N GLY A 86 -14.24 -13.03 -10.04
CA GLY A 86 -14.23 -11.65 -10.52
C GLY A 86 -13.77 -11.53 -11.96
N ARG A 87 -14.36 -10.57 -12.68
CA ARG A 87 -13.98 -10.22 -14.05
C ARG A 87 -14.06 -8.71 -14.25
N LEU A 88 -13.27 -8.22 -15.20
CA LEU A 88 -13.24 -6.83 -15.63
C LEU A 88 -13.68 -6.71 -17.08
N ARG A 89 -14.52 -5.72 -17.37
CA ARG A 89 -14.79 -5.25 -18.73
C ARG A 89 -14.29 -3.83 -18.88
N GLU A 90 -13.69 -3.52 -20.00
CA GLU A 90 -13.35 -2.14 -20.34
C GLU A 90 -14.61 -1.45 -20.89
N LEU A 91 -15.06 -0.39 -20.23
CA LEU A 91 -16.18 0.40 -20.73
C LEU A 91 -15.68 1.29 -21.87
N HIS A 92 -16.27 1.11 -23.05
CA HIS A 92 -16.09 2.03 -24.17
C HIS A 92 -17.09 3.19 -24.04
N GLU A 93 -16.86 4.30 -24.74
CA GLU A 93 -17.79 5.44 -24.73
C GLU A 93 -19.19 4.97 -25.17
N PRO A 94 -20.18 4.90 -24.24
CA PRO A 94 -21.49 4.43 -24.61
C PRO A 94 -22.26 5.56 -25.29
N GLY A 95 -23.23 5.20 -26.14
CA GLY A 95 -24.26 6.14 -26.56
C GLY A 95 -24.95 6.80 -25.35
N PHE A 96 -25.44 8.02 -25.52
CA PHE A 96 -26.17 8.83 -24.54
C PHE A 96 -27.34 8.05 -23.86
N PRO A 97 -27.64 8.19 -22.53
CA PRO A 97 -27.00 8.95 -21.45
C PRO A 97 -26.30 8.02 -20.43
N TRP A 98 -25.06 7.63 -20.74
CA TRP A 98 -24.27 6.69 -19.93
C TRP A 98 -23.98 7.12 -18.48
N TRP A 99 -23.98 8.42 -18.18
CA TRP A 99 -23.69 8.92 -16.83
C TRP A 99 -24.69 8.44 -15.78
N ALA A 100 -25.98 8.32 -16.15
CA ALA A 100 -27.03 7.89 -15.21
C ALA A 100 -26.83 6.43 -14.81
N ALA A 101 -26.38 5.61 -15.75
CA ALA A 101 -26.04 4.22 -15.51
C ALA A 101 -24.70 4.08 -14.75
N LEU A 102 -23.72 4.92 -15.09
CA LEU A 102 -22.37 4.84 -14.54
C LEU A 102 -22.27 5.38 -13.12
N ALA A 103 -23.01 6.43 -12.76
CA ALA A 103 -22.89 7.09 -11.47
C ALA A 103 -23.06 6.14 -10.26
N PRO A 104 -24.08 5.26 -10.19
CA PRO A 104 -24.20 4.31 -9.09
C PRO A 104 -23.05 3.29 -9.03
N ALA A 105 -22.50 2.91 -10.19
CA ALA A 105 -21.36 1.99 -10.26
C ALA A 105 -20.06 2.67 -9.80
N LEU A 106 -19.87 3.94 -10.14
CA LEU A 106 -18.76 4.76 -9.66
C LEU A 106 -18.87 5.01 -8.15
N ASP A 107 -20.06 5.35 -7.64
CA ASP A 107 -20.29 5.58 -6.21
C ASP A 107 -19.83 4.38 -5.37
N ARG A 108 -20.10 3.15 -5.84
CA ARG A 108 -19.63 1.93 -5.15
C ARG A 108 -18.11 1.82 -5.11
N ALA A 109 -17.43 2.11 -6.22
CA ALA A 109 -15.96 2.08 -6.26
C ALA A 109 -15.35 3.18 -5.39
N LEU A 110 -15.87 4.41 -5.50
CA LEU A 110 -15.44 5.57 -4.73
C LEU A 110 -15.64 5.37 -3.22
N GLN A 111 -16.77 4.80 -2.82
CA GLN A 111 -17.05 4.40 -1.43
C GLN A 111 -16.03 3.37 -0.92
N ALA A 112 -15.71 2.35 -1.73
CA ALA A 112 -14.75 1.32 -1.36
C ALA A 112 -13.32 1.88 -1.21
N MET A 113 -12.94 2.81 -2.09
CA MET A 113 -11.62 3.47 -2.06
C MET A 113 -11.48 4.45 -0.90
N SER A 114 -12.55 5.16 -0.54
CA SER A 114 -12.51 6.16 0.55
C SER A 114 -12.55 5.52 1.94
N GLY A 115 -12.98 4.25 2.06
CA GLY A 115 -13.03 3.55 3.34
C GLY A 115 -11.68 3.44 4.07
N ARG A 116 -10.55 3.50 3.35
CA ARG A 116 -9.20 3.49 3.94
C ARG A 116 -8.78 4.82 4.56
N THR A 117 -9.32 5.94 4.09
CA THR A 117 -8.84 7.28 4.44
C THR A 117 -9.62 7.91 5.60
N ARG A 118 -10.18 7.10 6.51
CA ARG A 118 -10.90 7.58 7.70
C ARG A 118 -10.03 7.48 8.95
N PRO A 119 -9.22 8.50 9.26
CA PRO A 119 -8.38 8.48 10.46
C PRO A 119 -9.18 8.65 11.75
N ALA A 120 -10.38 9.26 11.70
CA ALA A 120 -11.10 9.67 12.90
C ALA A 120 -12.61 9.39 12.84
N HIS A 121 -13.20 9.13 14.00
CA HIS A 121 -14.64 9.01 14.17
C HIS A 121 -15.28 10.41 14.15
N PRO A 122 -16.52 10.54 13.66
CA PRO A 122 -17.21 11.83 13.66
C PRO A 122 -17.47 12.33 15.09
N PRO A 123 -17.40 13.64 15.33
CA PRO A 123 -17.86 14.24 16.58
C PRO A 123 -19.31 13.84 16.89
N ARG A 124 -19.63 13.62 18.17
CA ARG A 124 -20.94 13.12 18.61
C ARG A 124 -22.11 14.02 18.21
N ASP A 125 -21.86 15.32 18.07
CA ASP A 125 -22.84 16.35 17.75
C ASP A 125 -22.88 16.73 16.26
N SER A 126 -22.24 15.91 15.40
CA SER A 126 -22.26 16.11 13.96
C SER A 126 -23.66 16.03 13.41
N VAL A 127 -24.10 17.10 12.73
CA VAL A 127 -25.40 17.12 12.06
C VAL A 127 -25.31 16.38 10.71
N PRO A 128 -26.41 15.90 10.12
CA PRO A 128 -26.36 15.38 8.77
C PRO A 128 -25.89 16.46 7.79
N LEU A 129 -25.09 16.07 6.80
CA LEU A 129 -24.57 16.97 5.78
C LEU A 129 -25.70 17.44 4.84
N TRP A 130 -25.88 18.76 4.76
CA TRP A 130 -26.87 19.43 3.91
C TRP A 130 -26.21 20.59 3.15
N PRO A 131 -26.72 20.94 1.96
CA PRO A 131 -26.29 22.15 1.28
C PRO A 131 -26.75 23.39 2.07
N GLY A 132 -25.96 24.46 2.03
CA GLY A 132 -26.24 25.70 2.76
C GLY A 132 -25.15 26.04 3.79
N PRO A 133 -25.45 26.95 4.74
CA PRO A 133 -24.46 27.43 5.69
C PRO A 133 -24.10 26.38 6.75
N LEU A 134 -22.83 26.33 7.12
CA LEU A 134 -22.30 25.59 8.27
C LEU A 134 -21.43 26.54 9.08
N ALA A 135 -21.83 26.83 10.32
CA ALA A 135 -21.12 27.76 11.19
C ALA A 135 -19.75 27.21 11.63
N ALA A 136 -18.80 28.10 11.88
CA ALA A 136 -17.48 27.75 12.41
C ALA A 136 -17.59 26.88 13.68
N GLY A 137 -16.72 25.87 13.79
CA GLY A 137 -16.68 24.91 14.89
C GLY A 137 -17.77 23.84 14.85
N ARG A 138 -18.73 23.89 13.91
CA ARG A 138 -19.73 22.84 13.73
C ARG A 138 -19.21 21.75 12.80
N SER A 139 -19.71 20.53 13.01
CA SER A 139 -19.40 19.38 12.15
C SER A 139 -20.64 18.83 11.46
N ALA A 140 -20.43 18.28 10.26
CA ALA A 140 -21.46 17.64 9.47
C ALA A 140 -21.02 16.28 8.94
N LEU A 141 -21.92 15.29 8.95
CA LEU A 141 -21.68 13.89 8.60
C LEU A 141 -22.38 13.52 7.29
N CYS A 142 -21.64 12.95 6.35
CA CYS A 142 -22.21 12.34 5.16
C CYS A 142 -22.84 10.98 5.50
N VAL A 143 -24.16 10.87 5.47
CA VAL A 143 -24.88 9.70 6.03
C VAL A 143 -25.34 8.66 5.01
N ARG A 144 -25.42 8.99 3.71
CA ARG A 144 -26.18 8.17 2.74
C ARG A 144 -25.35 7.62 1.59
N ARG A 145 -24.76 8.50 0.80
CA ARG A 145 -24.10 8.18 -0.46
C ARG A 145 -22.91 9.08 -0.70
N PRO A 146 -21.97 8.70 -1.57
CA PRO A 146 -20.95 9.60 -2.04
C PRO A 146 -21.54 10.92 -2.58
N LEU A 147 -20.99 12.04 -2.14
CA LEU A 147 -21.35 13.38 -2.53
C LEU A 147 -20.09 14.18 -2.82
N TRP A 148 -20.18 15.08 -3.78
CA TRP A 148 -19.14 16.02 -4.13
C TRP A 148 -19.44 17.35 -3.48
N LEU A 149 -18.57 17.77 -2.56
CA LEU A 149 -18.66 19.00 -1.81
C LEU A 149 -17.78 20.08 -2.45
N TRP A 150 -18.39 21.23 -2.72
CA TRP A 150 -17.71 22.52 -2.87
C TRP A 150 -18.06 23.37 -1.66
N ALA A 151 -17.10 24.13 -1.15
CA ALA A 151 -17.37 25.00 -0.03
C ALA A 151 -16.67 26.35 -0.19
N ARG A 152 -17.40 27.41 0.13
CA ARG A 152 -16.80 28.72 0.37
C ARG A 152 -16.53 28.86 1.87
N GLY A 153 -15.26 28.75 2.26
CA GLY A 153 -14.80 28.76 3.65
C GLY A 153 -13.77 27.63 3.87
N GLY A 154 -13.06 27.65 5.00
CA GLY A 154 -12.17 26.57 5.41
C GLY A 154 -12.89 25.46 6.18
N PHE A 155 -12.65 24.21 5.82
CA PHE A 155 -13.16 23.05 6.56
C PHE A 155 -12.15 21.89 6.54
N ARG A 156 -12.18 21.02 7.54
CA ARG A 156 -11.40 19.78 7.56
C ARG A 156 -12.28 18.61 7.17
N VAL A 157 -11.71 17.63 6.48
CA VAL A 157 -12.37 16.33 6.24
C VAL A 157 -11.78 15.29 7.18
N ASN A 158 -12.63 14.58 7.91
CA ASN A 158 -12.24 13.51 8.83
C ASN A 158 -11.13 13.91 9.82
N GLY A 159 -11.06 15.19 10.23
CA GLY A 159 -10.02 15.72 11.12
C GLY A 159 -8.63 15.88 10.50
N GLY A 160 -8.51 15.75 9.17
CA GLY A 160 -7.26 16.00 8.44
C GLY A 160 -6.92 17.49 8.29
N ASP A 161 -6.15 17.80 7.25
CA ASP A 161 -5.75 19.18 6.94
C ASP A 161 -6.94 20.05 6.51
N VAL A 162 -6.79 21.36 6.70
CA VAL A 162 -7.80 22.34 6.28
C VAL A 162 -7.85 22.36 4.75
N VAL A 163 -9.06 22.17 4.23
CA VAL A 163 -9.39 22.25 2.82
C VAL A 163 -10.16 23.55 2.56
N THR A 164 -9.62 24.37 1.65
CA THR A 164 -10.31 25.55 1.12
C THR A 164 -10.82 25.23 -0.28
N ALA A 165 -11.98 24.57 -0.37
CA ALA A 165 -12.56 24.06 -1.62
C ALA A 165 -13.25 25.16 -2.46
N ARG A 166 -12.52 26.23 -2.83
CA ARG A 166 -13.08 27.30 -3.69
C ARG A 166 -13.22 26.87 -5.16
N ARG A 167 -12.41 25.92 -5.63
CA ARG A 167 -12.44 25.41 -7.02
C ARG A 167 -12.49 23.88 -7.09
N ASP A 168 -11.79 23.19 -6.20
CA ASP A 168 -11.68 21.74 -6.23
C ASP A 168 -12.79 21.08 -5.42
N ALA A 169 -13.49 20.13 -6.04
CA ALA A 169 -14.49 19.33 -5.36
C ALA A 169 -13.82 18.29 -4.44
N VAL A 170 -14.46 18.06 -3.30
CA VAL A 170 -14.06 17.03 -2.36
C VAL A 170 -15.12 15.93 -2.33
N LEU A 171 -14.71 14.69 -2.53
CA LEU A 171 -15.59 13.55 -2.33
C LEU A 171 -15.79 13.30 -0.83
N LEU A 172 -17.05 13.17 -0.43
CA LEU A 172 -17.46 12.71 0.89
C LEU A 172 -18.33 11.47 0.74
N THR A 173 -17.88 10.36 1.30
CA THR A 173 -18.56 9.06 1.26
C THR A 173 -19.31 8.79 2.55
N ALA A 174 -20.18 7.77 2.58
CA ALA A 174 -21.04 7.51 3.73
C ALA A 174 -20.22 7.15 4.99
N GLY A 175 -20.22 8.03 5.98
CA GLY A 175 -19.42 7.97 7.20
C GLY A 175 -18.26 8.96 7.25
N ASP A 176 -17.96 9.68 6.16
CA ASP A 176 -17.06 10.82 6.18
C ASP A 176 -17.75 12.03 6.81
N TRP A 177 -16.99 12.85 7.53
CA TRP A 177 -17.49 14.06 8.16
C TRP A 177 -16.58 15.26 7.84
N ILE A 178 -17.15 16.45 7.95
CA ILE A 178 -16.42 17.71 7.85
C ILE A 178 -16.56 18.50 9.15
N GLY A 179 -15.50 19.22 9.52
CA GLY A 179 -15.53 20.24 10.56
C GLY A 179 -15.27 21.60 9.95
N ALA A 180 -16.19 22.56 10.14
CA ALA A 180 -16.00 23.92 9.66
C ALA A 180 -14.98 24.65 10.54
N GLU A 181 -13.91 25.15 9.92
CA GLU A 181 -12.94 26.04 10.59
C GLU A 181 -13.44 27.48 10.56
N ASP A 182 -13.99 27.89 9.42
CA ASP A 182 -14.67 29.17 9.21
C ASP A 182 -16.16 28.96 8.95
N ASP A 183 -16.95 30.04 8.98
CA ASP A 183 -18.30 30.00 8.43
C ASP A 183 -18.26 29.61 6.95
N CYS A 184 -18.85 28.44 6.65
CA CYS A 184 -18.82 27.84 5.33
C CYS A 184 -20.18 27.90 4.65
N VAL A 185 -20.19 28.06 3.33
CA VAL A 185 -21.37 27.78 2.49
C VAL A 185 -21.08 26.54 1.66
N LEU A 186 -21.84 25.47 1.92
CA LEU A 186 -21.67 24.15 1.33
C LEU A 186 -22.57 24.00 0.09
N ALA A 187 -21.99 23.58 -1.02
CA ALA A 187 -22.70 23.17 -2.22
C ALA A 187 -22.39 21.70 -2.50
N LEU A 188 -23.45 20.89 -2.64
CA LEU A 188 -23.35 19.45 -2.82
C LEU A 188 -23.80 19.07 -4.22
N ARG A 189 -23.07 18.17 -4.88
CA ARG A 189 -23.51 17.50 -6.11
C ARG A 189 -23.38 15.99 -5.97
N THR A 190 -24.24 15.29 -6.68
CA THR A 190 -24.16 13.85 -6.89
C THR A 190 -23.11 13.52 -7.94
N THR A 191 -22.60 12.28 -7.94
CA THR A 191 -21.73 11.81 -9.01
C THR A 191 -22.40 11.91 -10.38
N GLU A 192 -23.71 11.67 -10.47
CA GLU A 192 -24.46 11.85 -11.72
C GLU A 192 -24.41 13.30 -12.24
N GLU A 193 -24.63 14.29 -11.38
CA GLU A 193 -24.54 15.71 -11.75
C GLU A 193 -23.12 16.12 -12.16
N VAL A 194 -22.09 15.55 -11.50
CA VAL A 194 -20.68 15.78 -11.88
C VAL A 194 -20.39 15.20 -13.25
N LEU A 195 -20.81 13.96 -13.52
CA LEU A 195 -20.62 13.33 -14.83
C LEU A 195 -21.38 14.06 -15.94
N ARG A 196 -22.63 14.49 -15.69
CA ARG A 196 -23.43 15.25 -16.64
C ARG A 196 -22.78 16.59 -17.01
N ALA A 197 -22.01 17.17 -16.08
CA ALA A 197 -21.22 18.38 -16.32
C ALA A 197 -19.84 18.09 -16.96
N GLY A 198 -19.55 16.85 -17.37
CA GLY A 198 -18.26 16.46 -17.97
C GLY A 198 -17.13 16.20 -16.96
N GLY A 199 -17.42 16.16 -15.66
CA GLY A 199 -16.41 16.13 -14.60
C GLY A 199 -15.71 14.79 -14.35
N LEU A 200 -15.84 13.79 -15.23
CA LEU A 200 -15.23 12.47 -15.04
C LEU A 200 -13.70 12.57 -14.96
N THR A 201 -13.06 13.24 -15.90
CA THR A 201 -11.58 13.33 -15.94
C THR A 201 -11.06 14.35 -14.93
N ASP A 202 -11.68 15.53 -14.89
CA ASP A 202 -11.16 16.66 -14.11
C ASP A 202 -11.41 16.49 -12.60
N VAL A 203 -12.65 16.19 -12.22
CA VAL A 203 -13.05 16.14 -10.81
C VAL A 203 -12.86 14.74 -10.25
N VAL A 204 -13.43 13.71 -10.92
CA VAL A 204 -13.35 12.33 -10.42
C VAL A 204 -11.94 11.77 -10.57
N GLY A 205 -11.35 11.89 -11.76
CA GLY A 205 -9.98 11.46 -12.04
C GLY A 205 -8.95 12.17 -11.17
N GLY A 206 -9.08 13.49 -10.99
CA GLY A 206 -8.24 14.28 -10.08
C GLY A 206 -8.36 13.85 -8.61
N HIS A 207 -9.57 13.56 -8.14
CA HIS A 207 -9.78 13.05 -6.78
C HIS A 207 -9.16 11.65 -6.60
N LEU A 208 -9.36 10.74 -7.55
CA LEU A 208 -8.74 9.41 -7.51
C LEU A 208 -7.22 9.48 -7.48
N THR A 209 -6.63 10.39 -8.25
CA THR A 209 -5.20 10.67 -8.20
C THR A 209 -4.76 11.02 -6.79
N ARG A 210 -5.49 11.91 -6.09
CA ARG A 210 -5.19 12.27 -4.69
C ARG A 210 -5.32 11.09 -3.74
N LEU A 211 -6.40 10.31 -3.83
CA LEU A 211 -6.58 9.11 -3.01
C LEU A 211 -5.47 8.08 -3.24
N ALA A 212 -5.12 7.85 -4.49
CA ALA A 212 -4.05 6.94 -4.86
C ALA A 212 -2.70 7.40 -4.30
N TRP A 213 -2.36 8.69 -4.44
CA TRP A 213 -1.15 9.26 -3.84
C TRP A 213 -1.13 9.13 -2.32
N ALA A 214 -2.26 9.39 -1.64
CA ALA A 214 -2.34 9.24 -0.19
C ALA A 214 -2.09 7.78 0.24
N ALA A 215 -2.73 6.82 -0.43
CA ALA A 215 -2.53 5.39 -0.17
C ALA A 215 -1.08 4.95 -0.46
N MET A 216 -0.44 5.51 -1.49
CA MET A 216 0.95 5.24 -1.84
C MET A 216 1.94 5.85 -0.84
N ALA A 217 1.66 7.05 -0.33
CA ALA A 217 2.47 7.70 0.70
C ALA A 217 2.41 6.91 2.02
N GLU A 218 1.23 6.47 2.44
CA GLU A 218 1.04 5.60 3.60
C GLU A 218 1.83 4.29 3.43
N ALA A 219 1.69 3.64 2.26
CA ALA A 219 2.43 2.43 1.94
C ALA A 219 3.95 2.60 1.99
N ARG A 220 4.47 3.75 1.58
CA ARG A 220 5.89 4.08 1.68
C ARG A 220 6.33 4.21 3.14
N ALA A 221 5.55 4.91 3.96
CA ALA A 221 5.83 5.04 5.39
C ALA A 221 5.84 3.68 6.10
N ASP A 222 4.92 2.78 5.75
CA ASP A 222 4.89 1.40 6.26
C ASP A 222 6.15 0.62 5.91
N ASP A 223 6.68 0.80 4.70
CA ASP A 223 7.92 0.14 4.28
C ASP A 223 9.13 0.66 5.03
N GLU A 224 9.22 1.96 5.21
CA GLU A 224 10.29 2.58 6.00
C GLU A 224 10.24 2.07 7.45
N ARG A 225 9.04 1.95 8.05
CA ARG A 225 8.84 1.34 9.37
C ARG A 225 9.26 -0.13 9.42
N LEU A 226 8.86 -0.94 8.44
CA LEU A 226 9.22 -2.35 8.36
C LEU A 226 10.73 -2.54 8.23
N LEU A 227 11.38 -1.77 7.35
CA LEU A 227 12.82 -1.83 7.15
C LEU A 227 13.58 -1.42 8.40
N ALA A 228 13.14 -0.38 9.10
CA ALA A 228 13.70 0.02 10.39
C ALA A 228 13.57 -1.10 11.43
N ALA A 229 12.40 -1.73 11.54
CA ALA A 229 12.18 -2.84 12.46
C ALA A 229 13.05 -4.07 12.14
N LEU A 230 13.24 -4.39 10.86
CA LEU A 230 14.13 -5.47 10.42
C LEU A 230 15.60 -5.16 10.72
N ALA A 231 16.04 -3.91 10.50
CA ALA A 231 17.39 -3.49 10.84
C ALA A 231 17.65 -3.60 12.35
N GLU A 232 16.69 -3.20 13.17
CA GLU A 232 16.79 -3.29 14.62
C GLU A 232 16.81 -4.75 15.09
N ARG A 233 15.95 -5.61 14.54
CA ARG A 233 15.99 -7.05 14.82
C ARG A 233 17.32 -7.68 14.45
N ARG A 234 17.93 -7.28 13.33
CA ARG A 234 19.28 -7.76 12.93
C ARG A 234 20.37 -7.26 13.88
N ARG A 235 20.27 -6.05 14.43
CA ARG A 235 21.19 -5.55 15.47
C ARG A 235 21.04 -6.38 16.74
N ALA A 236 19.83 -6.53 17.25
CA ALA A 236 19.55 -7.33 18.45
C ALA A 236 20.03 -8.78 18.31
N HIS A 237 19.80 -9.41 17.15
CA HIS A 237 20.27 -10.76 16.89
C HIS A 237 21.81 -10.86 16.89
N ARG A 238 22.51 -9.92 16.26
CA ARG A 238 23.98 -9.86 16.31
C ARG A 238 24.50 -9.66 17.73
N SER A 239 23.88 -8.78 18.51
CA SER A 239 24.24 -8.56 19.92
C SER A 239 24.02 -9.82 20.77
N ALA A 240 22.92 -10.54 20.56
CA ALA A 240 22.64 -11.79 21.25
C ALA A 240 23.67 -12.87 20.90
N LEU A 241 23.99 -13.04 19.60
CA LEU A 241 25.02 -13.98 19.16
C LEU A 241 26.40 -13.64 19.76
N ALA A 242 26.78 -12.35 19.78
CA ALA A 242 28.03 -11.92 20.40
C ALA A 242 28.06 -12.21 21.91
N ALA A 243 26.95 -11.94 22.63
CA ALA A 243 26.85 -12.23 24.07
C ALA A 243 26.92 -13.73 24.37
N THR A 244 26.33 -14.57 23.53
CA THR A 244 26.42 -16.03 23.65
C THR A 244 27.83 -16.53 23.34
N ALA A 245 28.47 -16.01 22.28
CA ALA A 245 29.85 -16.35 21.94
C ALA A 245 30.84 -15.95 23.05
N HIS A 246 30.67 -14.75 23.63
CA HIS A 246 31.48 -14.32 24.78
C HIS A 246 31.29 -15.20 26.01
N ARG A 247 30.06 -15.64 26.30
CA ARG A 247 29.81 -16.60 27.40
C ARG A 247 30.46 -17.95 27.12
N ALA A 248 30.31 -18.51 25.93
CA ALA A 248 30.92 -19.78 25.56
C ALA A 248 32.47 -19.72 25.62
N LEU A 249 33.08 -18.62 25.18
CA LEU A 249 34.53 -18.42 25.29
C LEU A 249 35.00 -18.24 26.74
N GLY A 250 34.19 -17.59 27.59
CA GLY A 250 34.44 -17.48 29.03
C GLY A 250 34.34 -18.83 29.75
N GLU A 251 33.36 -19.65 29.41
CA GLU A 251 33.16 -21.00 29.95
C GLU A 251 34.25 -21.98 29.51
N LEU A 252 34.82 -21.80 28.31
CA LEU A 252 35.98 -22.55 27.83
C LEU A 252 37.32 -22.10 28.47
N GLY A 253 37.30 -21.18 29.43
CA GLY A 253 38.49 -20.76 30.17
C GLY A 253 39.50 -19.94 29.35
N LEU A 254 39.09 -19.40 28.19
CA LEU A 254 39.92 -18.56 27.33
C LEU A 254 39.83 -17.06 27.68
N GLY A 255 39.10 -16.70 28.75
CA GLY A 255 39.12 -15.36 29.33
C GLY A 255 40.53 -14.97 29.77
N ALA A 256 40.92 -13.73 29.48
CA ALA A 256 42.27 -13.20 29.63
C ALA A 256 42.99 -13.74 30.88
N ARG A 257 44.12 -14.43 30.65
CA ARG A 257 45.13 -14.67 31.69
C ARG A 257 45.70 -13.32 32.14
N THR A 258 44.99 -12.61 33.00
CA THR A 258 45.63 -11.66 33.92
C THR A 258 46.24 -12.46 35.07
N GLY A 259 47.29 -13.23 34.75
CA GLY A 259 48.19 -13.72 35.78
C GLY A 259 49.06 -12.55 36.25
N PRO A 260 49.30 -12.38 37.55
CA PRO A 260 50.26 -11.39 38.01
C PRO A 260 51.63 -11.79 37.44
N VAL A 261 52.24 -10.91 36.65
CA VAL A 261 53.64 -11.04 36.25
C VAL A 261 54.46 -10.72 37.49
N ASP A 262 54.77 -11.76 38.27
CA ASP A 262 55.71 -11.63 39.37
C ASP A 262 57.11 -11.47 38.77
N ARG A 263 57.62 -10.24 38.81
CA ARG A 263 59.00 -9.91 38.43
C ARG A 263 59.91 -10.20 39.61
N THR A 264 60.31 -11.45 39.76
CA THR A 264 61.50 -11.85 40.53
C THR A 264 62.17 -12.95 39.70
N GLY A 265 63.38 -12.81 39.16
CA GLY A 265 64.58 -12.26 39.77
C GLY A 265 65.42 -13.44 40.31
N GLY A 266 66.21 -14.09 39.45
CA GLY A 266 67.28 -15.01 39.87
C GLY A 266 67.35 -16.33 39.10
N GLY A 267 68.37 -16.50 38.26
CA GLY A 267 68.91 -17.82 37.93
C GLY A 267 69.80 -18.36 39.06
N PRO A 268 70.59 -19.46 38.88
CA PRO A 268 70.97 -20.04 37.58
C PRO A 268 71.15 -21.59 37.50
N ARG A 269 71.39 -22.06 36.26
CA ARG A 269 72.15 -23.24 35.79
C ARG A 269 71.52 -24.66 35.79
N GLY A 270 71.42 -25.20 34.57
CA GLY A 270 71.44 -26.63 34.22
C GLY A 270 71.30 -26.81 32.70
N PRO A 271 72.24 -27.47 31.98
CA PRO A 271 72.32 -27.41 30.52
C PRO A 271 71.66 -28.62 29.85
N VAL A 272 70.81 -28.42 28.83
CA VAL A 272 70.51 -29.48 27.85
C VAL A 272 70.27 -28.87 26.46
N VAL A 273 71.29 -29.04 25.62
CA VAL A 273 71.28 -29.38 24.17
C VAL A 273 70.35 -28.60 23.23
N ARG A 274 70.97 -27.78 22.37
CA ARG A 274 70.46 -27.40 21.04
C ARG A 274 70.76 -28.52 20.04
N SER A 275 69.76 -28.98 19.29
CA SER A 275 69.91 -29.36 17.88
C SER A 275 68.55 -29.59 17.22
N GLY A 276 68.26 -28.88 16.12
CA GLY A 276 67.29 -29.32 15.12
C GLY A 276 66.14 -28.35 14.80
N GLU A 277 66.43 -27.32 14.01
CA GLU A 277 65.48 -26.78 13.03
C GLU A 277 65.88 -27.34 11.64
N PRO A 278 65.11 -27.14 10.55
CA PRO A 278 63.65 -27.00 10.40
C PRO A 278 63.15 -27.88 9.21
N ARG A 279 61.83 -27.93 8.93
CA ARG A 279 61.34 -28.01 7.53
C ARG A 279 59.82 -27.83 7.42
N ASP A 280 59.46 -26.77 6.71
CA ASP A 280 58.19 -26.60 6.00
C ASP A 280 57.98 -27.73 4.97
N LEU A 281 56.77 -28.27 4.92
CA LEU A 281 56.23 -28.92 3.72
C LEU A 281 54.74 -28.57 3.58
N ALA A 282 54.49 -27.59 2.71
CA ALA A 282 53.24 -27.45 2.00
C ALA A 282 53.13 -28.55 0.93
N GLY A 283 51.96 -29.18 0.77
CA GLY A 283 51.63 -29.88 -0.49
C GLY A 283 50.68 -31.09 -0.42
N ARG A 284 49.39 -30.78 -0.62
CA ARG A 284 48.43 -31.43 -1.56
C ARG A 284 47.90 -32.87 -1.36
N ALA A 285 46.56 -32.90 -1.52
CA ALA A 285 45.69 -33.93 -2.14
C ALA A 285 45.49 -35.24 -1.35
N GLY A 286 44.30 -35.81 -1.24
CA GLY A 286 42.98 -35.51 -1.79
C GLY A 286 42.04 -36.66 -1.38
N GLY A 287 40.73 -36.40 -1.31
CA GLY A 287 39.72 -37.45 -1.08
C GLY A 287 38.40 -36.89 -0.58
N GLU A 288 37.48 -36.59 -1.50
CA GLU A 288 36.05 -36.71 -1.20
C GLU A 288 35.66 -38.21 -1.18
N PRO A 289 34.57 -38.59 -0.48
CA PRO A 289 33.27 -38.60 -1.17
C PRO A 289 32.09 -38.07 -0.31
N GLN A 290 31.29 -37.22 -0.96
CA GLN A 290 29.82 -37.17 -1.05
C GLN A 290 28.92 -37.50 0.18
N ASP A 291 28.06 -36.50 0.43
CA ASP A 291 26.63 -36.55 0.78
C ASP A 291 26.14 -37.41 1.95
N LEU A 292 25.63 -36.73 2.99
CA LEU A 292 24.27 -36.96 3.52
C LEU A 292 23.89 -35.92 4.59
N MET A 293 22.78 -35.23 4.35
CA MET A 293 21.97 -34.39 5.27
C MET A 293 22.55 -33.03 5.69
N GLY A 294 21.87 -31.89 5.56
CA GLY A 294 20.52 -31.59 5.13
C GLY A 294 20.32 -30.08 5.26
N ARG A 295 19.90 -29.44 4.17
CA ARG A 295 19.74 -27.98 4.01
C ARG A 295 18.76 -27.40 5.03
N ALA A 296 19.23 -26.46 5.85
CA ALA A 296 18.41 -25.46 6.54
C ALA A 296 18.96 -24.06 6.25
N GLY A 297 18.95 -23.69 4.97
CA GLY A 297 19.37 -22.37 4.47
C GLY A 297 18.42 -21.94 3.37
N GLY A 298 17.14 -21.74 3.72
CA GLY A 298 16.17 -21.15 2.80
C GLY A 298 16.48 -19.67 2.62
N GLU A 299 16.98 -19.32 1.43
CA GLU A 299 17.19 -17.93 1.04
C GLU A 299 15.84 -17.15 1.03
N PRO A 300 15.84 -15.83 1.31
CA PRO A 300 14.61 -15.02 1.37
C PRO A 300 13.83 -14.90 0.04
N HIS A 301 14.32 -15.48 -1.05
CA HIS A 301 13.75 -15.35 -2.38
C HIS A 301 12.55 -16.27 -2.65
N ASP A 302 12.41 -17.38 -1.92
CA ASP A 302 11.35 -18.35 -2.19
C ASP A 302 9.99 -17.98 -1.57
N VAL A 303 9.98 -17.14 -0.53
CA VAL A 303 8.73 -16.65 0.09
C VAL A 303 8.02 -15.62 -0.81
N LEU A 304 8.74 -14.93 -1.70
CA LEU A 304 8.16 -13.95 -2.63
C LEU A 304 7.46 -14.60 -3.83
N ARG A 305 7.88 -15.79 -4.27
CA ARG A 305 7.28 -16.49 -5.42
C ARG A 305 5.91 -17.10 -5.09
N ALA A 306 5.72 -17.55 -3.86
CA ALA A 306 4.46 -18.16 -3.41
C ALA A 306 3.30 -17.15 -3.27
N VAL A 307 3.60 -15.86 -3.09
CA VAL A 307 2.58 -14.82 -2.82
C VAL A 307 2.14 -14.07 -4.10
N THR A 308 2.91 -14.11 -5.19
CA THR A 308 2.63 -13.25 -6.35
C THR A 308 2.02 -13.93 -7.57
N GLY A 309 1.85 -15.26 -7.59
CA GLY A 309 0.92 -15.98 -8.50
C GLY A 309 0.83 -15.54 -9.96
N TRP A 310 1.91 -15.07 -10.58
CA TRP A 310 1.96 -14.66 -11.99
C TRP A 310 3.28 -15.18 -12.58
N GLY A 311 3.21 -16.36 -13.20
CA GLY A 311 4.18 -16.79 -14.21
C GLY A 311 3.92 -16.03 -15.51
N ARG A 312 4.99 -15.87 -16.31
CA ARG A 312 4.99 -15.12 -17.58
C ARG A 312 3.89 -15.56 -18.54
#